data_AF-A0A7C4AFR3-F1
#
_entry.id   AF-A0A7C4AFR3-F1
#
_cell.length_a   1.000
_cell.length_b   1.000
_cell.length_c   1.000
_cell.angle_alpha   90.00
_cell.angle_beta   90.00
_cell.angle_gamma   90.00
#
_symmetry.space_group_name_H-M   'P 1'
#
loop_
_entity.id
_entity.type
_entity.pdbx_description
1 polymer ?
#
loop_
_entity_poly.entity_id
_entity_poly.type
_entity_poly.pdbx_seq_one_letter_code
_entity_poly.pdbx_strand_id
1 'polypeptide(L)'
;FLRKYAEENAKNIQGFTPEAIDALTGYEWPGNVRQLQNVVERCVVLASGELIGVEDLPAEVRDEETQYKSAVDLLPVRINLGETLEKIEAALVRRALARAEFVQVKAAEMLGISKSLLQYKLKKYNIAGH
;
A
#
# COMPACT_ATOMS: atom_id res chain seq x y z
N PHE A 1 -7.38 15.09 -11.62
CA PHE A 1 -8.60 14.50 -11.04
C PHE A 1 -9.38 15.53 -10.22
N LEU A 2 -8.79 16.13 -9.19
CA LEU A 2 -9.47 17.08 -8.29
C LEU A 2 -10.31 18.15 -9.02
N ARG A 3 -9.67 19.00 -9.84
CA ARG A 3 -10.36 20.06 -10.60
C ARG A 3 -11.51 19.54 -11.47
N LYS A 4 -11.29 18.43 -12.19
CA LYS A 4 -12.31 17.80 -13.03
C LYS A 4 -13.56 17.45 -12.21
N TYR A 5 -13.38 16.76 -11.09
CA TYR A 5 -14.50 16.33 -10.26
C TYR A 5 -15.15 17.49 -9.48
N ALA A 6 -14.37 18.48 -9.07
CA ALA A 6 -14.89 19.69 -8.44
C ALA A 6 -15.81 20.47 -9.40
N GLU A 7 -15.42 20.60 -10.67
CA GLU A 7 -16.23 21.20 -11.73
C GLU A 7 -17.50 20.37 -12.01
N GLU A 8 -17.37 19.05 -12.17
CA GLU A 8 -18.51 18.14 -12.41
C GLU A 8 -19.54 18.14 -11.27
N ASN A 9 -19.11 18.37 -10.02
CA ASN A 9 -19.97 18.40 -8.83
C ASN A 9 -20.33 19.83 -8.37
N ALA A 10 -19.97 20.85 -9.15
CA ALA A 10 -20.20 22.26 -8.84
C ALA A 10 -19.71 22.68 -7.43
N LYS A 11 -18.58 22.13 -6.99
CA LYS A 11 -17.96 22.47 -5.70
C LYS A 11 -16.73 23.38 -5.86
N ASN A 12 -16.61 24.36 -4.97
CA ASN A 12 -15.44 25.23 -4.91
C ASN A 12 -14.34 24.61 -4.03
N ILE A 13 -13.62 23.61 -4.57
CA ILE A 13 -12.51 22.97 -3.86
C ILE A 13 -11.18 23.45 -4.46
N GLN A 14 -10.38 24.10 -3.62
CA GLN A 14 -9.09 24.70 -3.99
C GLN A 14 -7.93 23.71 -3.88
N GLY A 15 -8.04 22.69 -3.03
CA GLY A 15 -6.94 21.77 -2.79
C GLY A 15 -7.17 20.78 -1.66
N PHE A 16 -6.07 20.16 -1.22
CA PHE A 16 -6.01 19.30 -0.04
C PHE A 16 -5.23 20.04 1.06
N THR A 17 -5.51 19.74 2.33
CA THR A 17 -4.63 20.17 3.43
C THR A 17 -3.29 19.42 3.36
N PRO A 18 -2.20 19.96 3.95
CA PRO A 18 -0.90 19.27 3.98
C PRO A 18 -0.98 17.85 4.55
N GLU A 19 -1.76 17.67 5.62
CA GLU A 19 -1.92 16.38 6.30
C GLU A 19 -2.66 15.37 5.41
N ALA A 20 -3.62 15.84 4.61
CA ALA A 20 -4.31 15.00 3.64
C ALA A 20 -3.39 14.59 2.48
N ILE A 21 -2.50 15.48 2.05
CA ILE A 21 -1.45 15.14 1.07
C ILE A 21 -0.50 14.08 1.65
N ASP A 22 -0.08 14.22 2.89
CA ASP A 22 0.80 13.24 3.55
C ASP A 22 0.14 11.85 3.61
N ALA A 23 -1.14 11.79 3.98
CA ALA A 23 -1.90 10.53 3.97
C ALA A 23 -2.03 9.92 2.55
N LEU A 24 -2.35 10.76 1.55
CA LEU A 24 -2.47 10.31 0.14
C LEU A 24 -1.14 9.83 -0.45
N THR A 25 -0.02 10.44 -0.04
CA THR A 25 1.33 10.09 -0.52
C THR A 25 1.94 8.91 0.22
N GLY A 26 1.57 8.70 1.49
CA GLY A 26 1.96 7.54 2.29
C GLY A 26 1.27 6.24 1.90
N TYR A 27 0.12 6.31 1.21
CA TYR A 27 -0.63 5.13 0.79
C TYR A 27 -0.03 4.47 -0.46
N GLU A 28 0.16 3.14 -0.44
CA GLU A 28 0.83 2.40 -1.54
C GLU A 28 -0.02 2.24 -2.83
N TRP A 29 -1.31 2.60 -2.81
CA TRP A 29 -2.23 2.52 -3.96
C TRP A 29 -2.20 1.17 -4.70
N PRO A 30 -2.60 0.05 -4.06
CA PRO A 30 -2.52 -1.30 -4.63
C PRO A 30 -3.29 -1.48 -5.95
N GLY A 31 -4.31 -0.65 -6.20
CA GLY A 31 -5.11 -0.61 -7.44
C GLY A 31 -4.69 0.48 -8.44
N ASN A 32 -3.49 1.05 -8.31
CA ASN A 32 -2.92 2.08 -9.18
C ASN A 32 -3.72 3.41 -9.19
N VAL A 33 -3.45 4.26 -10.19
CA VAL A 33 -4.09 5.57 -10.44
C VAL A 33 -5.63 5.52 -10.45
N ARG A 34 -6.26 4.37 -10.76
CA ARG A 34 -7.72 4.23 -10.72
C ARG A 34 -8.27 4.29 -9.30
N GLN A 35 -7.57 3.70 -8.31
CA GLN A 35 -7.97 3.85 -6.92
C GLN A 35 -7.83 5.30 -6.46
N LEU A 36 -6.71 5.96 -6.79
CA LEU A 36 -6.53 7.37 -6.48
C LEU A 36 -7.65 8.22 -7.09
N GLN A 37 -8.04 7.94 -8.33
CA GLN A 37 -9.15 8.62 -8.99
C GLN A 37 -10.46 8.45 -8.21
N ASN A 38 -10.83 7.22 -7.84
CA ASN A 38 -12.05 6.94 -7.08
C ASN A 38 -12.05 7.60 -5.69
N VAL A 39 -10.90 7.58 -5.02
CA VAL A 39 -10.74 8.26 -3.72
C VAL A 39 -10.93 9.76 -3.87
N VAL A 40 -10.28 10.40 -4.86
CA VAL A 40 -10.41 11.84 -5.10
C VAL A 40 -11.85 12.22 -5.46
N GLU A 41 -12.53 11.42 -6.28
CA GLU A 41 -13.95 11.62 -6.61
C GLU A 41 -14.83 11.60 -5.35
N ARG A 42 -14.65 10.59 -4.48
CA ARG A 42 -15.38 10.47 -3.23
C ARG A 42 -15.09 11.62 -2.26
N CYS A 43 -13.83 12.04 -2.17
CA CYS A 43 -13.44 13.19 -1.33
C CYS A 43 -14.13 14.47 -1.80
N VAL A 44 -14.20 14.72 -3.11
CA VAL A 44 -14.93 15.88 -3.65
C VAL A 44 -16.41 15.83 -3.28
N VAL A 45 -17.06 14.66 -3.37
CA VAL A 45 -18.48 14.51 -3.01
C VAL A 45 -18.72 14.76 -1.52
N LEU A 46 -17.80 14.36 -0.64
CA LEU A 46 -17.94 14.50 0.82
C LEU A 46 -17.48 15.84 1.37
N ALA A 47 -16.51 16.49 0.71
CA ALA A 47 -15.90 17.72 1.20
C ALA A 47 -16.93 18.83 1.39
N SER A 48 -16.94 19.41 2.58
CA SER A 48 -17.88 20.49 2.95
C SER A 48 -17.25 21.88 2.84
N GLY A 49 -15.92 21.97 2.73
CA GLY A 49 -15.17 23.21 2.66
C GLY A 49 -14.36 23.36 1.36
N GLU A 50 -13.54 24.41 1.32
CA GLU A 50 -12.68 24.71 0.17
C GLU A 50 -11.42 23.84 0.10
N LEU A 51 -11.06 23.19 1.21
CA LEU A 51 -9.94 22.26 1.30
C LEU A 51 -10.44 20.89 1.74
N ILE A 52 -9.92 19.84 1.12
CA ILE A 52 -10.14 18.45 1.54
C ILE A 52 -9.17 18.14 2.68
N GLY A 53 -9.72 17.89 3.86
CA GLY A 53 -8.96 17.51 5.05
C GLY A 53 -8.77 16.00 5.16
N VAL A 54 -7.98 15.56 6.15
CA VAL A 54 -7.77 14.14 6.45
C VAL A 54 -9.09 13.45 6.79
N GLU A 55 -10.03 14.17 7.40
CA GLU A 55 -11.34 13.63 7.77
C GLU A 55 -12.25 13.30 6.58
N ASP A 56 -12.04 13.98 5.45
CA ASP A 56 -12.75 13.74 4.19
C ASP A 56 -12.18 12.54 3.42
N LEU A 57 -10.97 12.09 3.78
CA LEU A 57 -10.34 10.93 3.16
C LEU A 57 -11.01 9.62 3.62
N PRO A 58 -11.11 8.61 2.73
CA PRO A 58 -11.54 7.28 3.10
C PRO A 58 -10.67 6.70 4.22
N ALA A 59 -11.29 5.92 5.11
CA ALA A 59 -10.60 5.31 6.25
C ALA A 59 -9.40 4.44 5.83
N GLU A 60 -9.47 3.80 4.66
CA GLU A 60 -8.38 3.00 4.08
C GLU A 60 -7.12 3.81 3.74
N VAL A 61 -7.25 5.13 3.54
CA VAL A 61 -6.13 6.05 3.29
C VAL A 61 -5.69 6.74 4.60
N ARG A 62 -6.59 6.83 5.59
CA ARG A 62 -6.32 7.50 6.87
C ARG A 62 -5.53 6.63 7.86
N ASP A 63 -5.73 5.32 7.84
CA ASP A 63 -5.28 4.43 8.90
C ASP A 63 -4.64 3.14 8.33
N GLU A 64 -3.41 2.85 8.75
CA GLU A 64 -2.70 1.61 8.40
C GLU A 64 -3.51 0.36 8.78
N GLU A 65 -4.22 0.38 9.91
CA GLU A 65 -5.01 -0.78 10.35
C GLU A 65 -6.19 -1.04 9.41
N THR A 66 -6.75 0.03 8.83
CA THR A 66 -7.83 -0.08 7.82
C THR A 66 -7.27 -0.48 6.46
N GLN A 67 -6.03 -0.11 6.13
CA GLN A 67 -5.34 -0.58 4.93
C GLN A 67 -5.19 -2.10 4.91
N TYR A 68 -4.80 -2.72 6.04
CA TYR A 68 -4.73 -4.18 6.13
C TYR A 68 -6.11 -4.84 5.97
N LYS A 69 -7.17 -4.25 6.54
CA LYS A 69 -8.55 -4.73 6.36
C LYS A 69 -8.99 -4.69 4.90
N SER A 70 -8.84 -3.56 4.21
CA SER A 70 -9.17 -3.44 2.79
C SER A 70 -8.37 -4.42 1.92
N ALA A 71 -7.08 -4.63 2.22
CA ALA A 71 -6.26 -5.59 1.48
C ALA A 71 -6.73 -7.04 1.69
N VAL A 72 -7.16 -7.39 2.91
CA VAL A 72 -7.74 -8.71 3.22
C VAL A 72 -9.10 -8.89 2.54
N ASP A 73 -9.93 -7.86 2.47
CA ASP A 73 -11.24 -7.90 1.81
C ASP A 73 -11.13 -8.16 0.30
N LEU A 74 -9.99 -7.83 -0.33
CA LEU A 74 -9.71 -8.15 -1.73
C LEU A 74 -9.28 -9.61 -1.96
N LEU A 75 -8.95 -10.37 -0.90
CA LEU A 75 -8.57 -11.77 -1.02
C LEU A 75 -9.81 -12.66 -1.24
N PRO A 76 -9.65 -13.81 -1.91
CA PRO A 76 -10.75 -14.76 -2.08
C PRO A 76 -11.27 -15.25 -0.71
N VAL A 77 -12.60 -15.39 -0.57
CA VAL A 77 -13.26 -15.90 0.65
C VAL A 77 -12.73 -17.28 1.06
N ARG A 78 -12.30 -18.09 0.09
CA ARG A 78 -11.59 -19.36 0.34
C ARG A 78 -10.13 -19.23 -0.05
N ILE A 79 -9.28 -19.14 0.95
CA ILE A 79 -7.84 -18.99 0.83
C ILE A 79 -7.16 -19.94 1.80
N ASN A 80 -6.11 -20.63 1.36
CA ASN A 80 -5.21 -21.33 2.26
C ASN A 80 -4.21 -20.33 2.84
N LEU A 81 -4.34 -20.02 4.13
CA LEU A 81 -3.47 -19.06 4.81
C LEU A 81 -1.99 -19.47 4.75
N GLY A 82 -1.70 -20.76 4.97
CA GLY A 82 -0.33 -21.28 4.95
C GLY A 82 0.34 -21.07 3.59
N GLU A 83 -0.33 -21.47 2.51
CA GLU A 83 0.19 -21.31 1.15
C GLU A 83 0.38 -19.83 0.77
N THR A 84 -0.54 -18.97 1.20
CA THR A 84 -0.49 -17.53 0.89
C THR A 84 0.66 -16.85 1.62
N LEU A 85 0.83 -17.14 2.91
CA LEU A 85 1.95 -16.63 3.69
C LEU A 85 3.29 -17.08 3.10
N GLU A 86 3.39 -18.33 2.63
CA GLU A 86 4.61 -18.80 1.97
C GLU A 86 4.92 -18.02 0.68
N LYS A 87 3.90 -17.72 -0.13
CA LYS A 87 4.07 -16.91 -1.35
C LYS A 87 4.50 -15.48 -1.01
N ILE A 88 3.88 -14.86 -0.01
CA ILE A 88 4.22 -13.50 0.44
C ILE A 88 5.65 -13.47 0.98
N GLU A 89 6.01 -14.41 1.86
CA GLU A 89 7.37 -14.50 2.40
C GLU A 89 8.41 -14.70 1.29
N ALA A 90 8.17 -15.59 0.33
CA ALA A 90 9.07 -15.82 -0.80
C ALA A 90 9.22 -14.56 -1.67
N ALA A 91 8.14 -13.82 -1.90
CA ALA A 91 8.17 -12.56 -2.65
C ALA A 91 8.97 -11.48 -1.92
N LEU A 92 8.79 -11.34 -0.59
CA LEU A 92 9.55 -10.40 0.24
C LEU A 92 11.04 -10.72 0.23
N VAL A 93 11.41 -11.98 0.37
CA VAL A 93 12.81 -12.44 0.31
C VAL A 93 13.45 -12.12 -1.05
N ARG A 94 12.74 -12.38 -2.16
CA ARG A 94 13.22 -12.04 -3.51
C ARG A 94 13.41 -10.54 -3.70
N ARG A 95 12.43 -9.74 -3.26
CA ARG A 95 12.47 -8.27 -3.34
C ARG A 95 13.65 -7.70 -2.54
N ALA A 96 13.86 -8.21 -1.32
CA ALA A 96 14.96 -7.77 -0.47
C ALA A 96 16.32 -8.13 -1.08
N LEU A 97 16.48 -9.35 -1.60
CA LEU A 97 17.71 -9.74 -2.31
C LEU A 97 17.99 -8.86 -3.52
N ALA A 98 16.98 -8.59 -4.35
CA ALA A 98 17.15 -7.74 -5.53
C ALA A 98 17.59 -6.33 -5.17
N ARG A 99 17.00 -5.73 -4.12
CA ARG A 99 17.41 -4.39 -3.64
C ARG A 99 18.75 -4.38 -2.91
N ALA A 100 19.13 -5.52 -2.33
CA ALA A 100 20.41 -5.69 -1.65
C ALA A 100 21.54 -6.16 -2.58
N GLU A 101 21.32 -6.17 -3.90
CA GLU A 101 22.31 -6.66 -4.88
C GLU A 101 22.80 -8.07 -4.55
N PHE A 102 21.88 -8.93 -4.11
CA PHE A 102 22.12 -10.31 -3.68
C PHE A 102 23.03 -10.47 -2.45
N VAL A 103 23.35 -9.38 -1.74
CA VAL A 103 24.07 -9.42 -0.46
C VAL A 103 23.12 -9.89 0.65
N GLN A 104 23.24 -11.16 1.04
CA GLN A 104 22.33 -11.79 2.03
C GLN A 104 22.28 -11.06 3.38
N VAL A 105 23.39 -10.51 3.87
CA VAL A 105 23.42 -9.79 5.16
C VAL A 105 22.56 -8.53 5.08
N LYS A 106 22.75 -7.73 4.04
CA LYS A 106 21.97 -6.51 3.77
C LYS A 106 20.49 -6.82 3.53
N ALA A 107 20.18 -7.90 2.80
CA ALA A 107 18.79 -8.35 2.62
C ALA A 107 18.12 -8.77 3.94
N ALA A 108 18.85 -9.44 4.83
CA ALA A 108 18.35 -9.85 6.15
C ALA A 108 18.07 -8.64 7.04
N GLU A 109 18.97 -7.64 7.04
CA GLU A 109 18.78 -6.36 7.74
C GLU A 109 17.56 -5.60 7.23
N MET A 110 17.39 -5.50 5.90
CA MET A 110 16.22 -4.85 5.29
C MET A 110 14.90 -5.52 5.67
N LEU A 111 14.91 -6.84 5.89
CA LEU A 111 13.75 -7.61 6.32
C LEU A 111 13.60 -7.68 7.84
N GLY A 112 14.55 -7.15 8.62
CA GLY A 112 14.53 -7.22 10.07
C GLY A 112 14.67 -8.64 10.63
N ILE A 113 15.27 -9.57 9.89
CA ILE A 113 15.47 -10.96 10.29
C ILE A 113 16.94 -11.33 10.44
N SER A 114 17.23 -12.40 11.16
CA SER A 114 18.59 -12.91 11.26
C SER A 114 19.06 -13.49 9.92
N LYS A 115 20.38 -13.40 9.65
CA LYS A 115 21.01 -14.03 8.48
C LYS A 115 20.68 -15.53 8.39
N SER A 116 20.68 -16.23 9.52
CA SER A 116 20.37 -17.66 9.60
C SER A 116 18.92 -17.95 9.17
N LEU A 117 17.97 -17.11 9.57
CA LEU A 117 16.57 -17.23 9.14
C LEU A 117 16.41 -16.94 7.66
N LEU A 118 17.09 -15.91 7.13
CA LEU A 118 17.09 -15.63 5.70
C LEU A 118 17.63 -16.85 4.91
N GLN A 119 18.76 -17.43 5.33
CA GLN A 119 19.33 -18.61 4.68
C GLN A 119 18.39 -19.82 4.68
N TYR A 120 17.67 -20.04 5.80
CA TYR A 120 16.63 -21.05 5.86
C TYR A 120 15.51 -20.79 4.84
N LYS A 121 15.00 -19.55 4.75
CA LYS A 121 13.95 -19.17 3.80
C LYS A 121 14.42 -19.28 2.35
N LEU A 122 15.68 -18.96 2.04
CA LEU A 122 16.26 -19.13 0.69
C LEU A 122 16.27 -20.60 0.26
N LYS A 123 16.67 -21.51 1.17
CA LYS A 123 16.60 -22.95 0.92
C LYS A 123 15.17 -23.44 0.78
N LYS A 124 14.28 -23.02 1.69
CA LYS A 124 12.86 -23.41 1.70
C LYS A 124 12.16 -23.03 0.39
N TYR A 125 12.44 -21.84 -0.14
CA TYR A 125 11.80 -21.32 -1.36
C TYR A 125 12.60 -21.53 -2.64
N ASN A 126 13.70 -22.29 -2.56
CA ASN A 126 14.60 -22.58 -3.66
C ASN A 126 15.04 -21.31 -4.43
N ILE A 127 15.36 -20.25 -3.68
CA ILE A 127 15.81 -18.96 -4.23
C ILE A 127 17.34 -19.01 -4.26
N ALA A 128 17.92 -19.39 -5.40
CA ALA A 128 19.36 -19.33 -5.63
C ALA A 128 19.77 -17.90 -6.01
N GLY A 129 20.76 -17.35 -5.31
CA GLY A 129 21.47 -16.17 -5.80
C GLY A 129 22.32 -16.59 -7.00
N HIS A 130 22.10 -15.97 -8.15
CA HIS A 130 22.98 -16.12 -9.30
C HIS A 130 24.28 -15.35 -9.10
#